data_AF-M2YJ18-F1
#
_entry.id   AF-M2YJ18-F1
#
_cell.length_a   1.000
_cell.length_b   1.000
_cell.length_c   1.000
_cell.angle_alpha   90.00
_cell.angle_beta   90.00
_cell.angle_gamma   90.00
#
_symmetry.space_group_name_H-M   'P 1'
#
loop_
_entity.id
_entity.type
_entity.pdbx_description
1 polymer ?
#
loop_
_entity_poly.entity_id
_entity_poly.type
_entity_poly.pdbx_seq_one_letter_code
_entity_poly.pdbx_strand_id
1 'polypeptide(L)'
;MAIARPILGLVAIVLLAGGIVLQFLVILSGLNSTPLNQIYFLQADTNGITNGNDQLRNPARWTYLDICGVGANGHNADCTSTRAALPFDPVRNFGTTTGVPDAFVNHSGYYFYISRFAWVFYLIALFFAVVAFLLSVFALFARLGAYLSGFTVFLAVGMQAIAAALMTAWVIKGRDNFRSAGMNASIGVKAMAFSWSSFAAFFLASVLFCLGGSVGKTKDTGKKSYFGRKGSKRSTRERGSFIDSNSDARVKDEYE
;
A
#
# COMPACT_ATOMS: atom_id res chain seq x y z
N MET A 1 -6.10 -18.05 25.26
CA MET A 1 -6.33 -17.62 23.85
C MET A 1 -7.06 -16.27 23.70
N ALA A 2 -7.63 -15.66 24.75
CA ALA A 2 -8.35 -14.37 24.65
C ALA A 2 -7.45 -13.14 24.39
N ILE A 3 -6.18 -13.18 24.83
CA ILE A 3 -5.25 -12.03 24.76
C ILE A 3 -4.48 -11.97 23.43
N ALA A 4 -4.32 -13.08 22.71
CA ALA A 4 -3.50 -13.13 21.49
C ALA A 4 -4.10 -12.33 20.32
N ARG A 5 -5.43 -12.34 20.15
CA ARG A 5 -6.11 -11.63 19.05
C ARG A 5 -5.99 -10.10 19.11
N PRO A 6 -6.24 -9.42 20.25
CA PRO A 6 -6.10 -7.96 20.32
C PRO A 6 -4.66 -7.50 20.16
N ILE A 7 -3.68 -8.27 20.66
CA ILE A 7 -2.26 -7.95 20.47
C ILE A 7 -1.86 -8.02 19.00
N LEU A 8 -2.26 -9.07 18.29
CA LEU A 8 -1.98 -9.21 16.84
C LEU A 8 -2.61 -8.06 16.04
N GLY A 9 -3.83 -7.66 16.39
CA GLY A 9 -4.50 -6.51 15.78
C GLY A 9 -3.77 -5.19 16.04
N LEU A 10 -3.36 -4.93 17.28
CA LEU A 10 -2.62 -3.72 17.64
C LEU A 10 -1.27 -3.65 16.91
N VAL A 11 -0.51 -4.74 16.87
CA VAL A 11 0.76 -4.81 16.13
C VAL A 11 0.55 -4.53 14.64
N ALA A 12 -0.51 -5.09 14.04
CA ALA A 12 -0.84 -4.85 12.64
C ALA A 12 -1.17 -3.36 12.38
N ILE A 13 -1.91 -2.70 13.27
CA ILE A 13 -2.23 -1.28 13.19
C ILE A 13 -0.96 -0.42 13.28
N VAL A 14 -0.05 -0.74 14.20
CA VAL A 14 1.23 -0.01 14.37
C VAL A 14 2.11 -0.16 13.13
N LEU A 15 2.22 -1.37 12.58
CA LEU A 15 2.96 -1.61 11.34
C LEU A 15 2.35 -0.84 10.16
N LEU A 16 1.02 -0.85 10.03
CA LEU A 16 0.32 -0.11 8.98
C LEU A 16 0.55 1.40 9.11
N ALA A 17 0.45 1.96 10.32
CA ALA A 17 0.73 3.36 10.59
C ALA A 17 2.19 3.72 10.27
N GLY A 18 3.15 2.88 10.68
CA GLY A 18 4.56 3.07 10.35
C GLY A 18 4.82 3.07 8.85
N GLY A 19 4.24 2.12 8.11
CA GLY A 19 4.33 2.07 6.65
C GLY A 19 3.72 3.30 5.97
N ILE A 20 2.60 3.83 6.49
CA ILE A 20 1.98 5.07 5.98
C ILE A 20 2.92 6.27 6.17
N VAL A 21 3.58 6.39 7.33
CA VAL A 21 4.54 7.47 7.58
C VAL A 21 5.73 7.38 6.60
N LEU A 22 6.32 6.20 6.45
CA LEU A 22 7.41 5.97 5.49
C LEU A 22 6.99 6.32 4.05
N GLN A 23 5.75 5.99 3.70
CA GLN A 23 5.16 6.30 2.40
C GLN A 23 5.01 7.81 2.17
N PHE A 24 4.57 8.56 3.19
CA PHE A 24 4.57 10.04 3.12
C PHE A 24 5.97 10.61 2.95
N LEU A 25 6.98 10.08 3.64
CA LEU A 25 8.36 10.52 3.50
C LEU A 25 8.90 10.33 2.07
N VAL A 26 8.50 9.26 1.39
CA VAL A 26 8.85 9.02 -0.02
C VAL A 26 8.14 9.99 -0.96
N ILE A 27 6.81 10.14 -0.81
CA ILE A 27 5.99 11.00 -1.69
C ILE A 27 6.38 12.48 -1.56
N LEU A 28 6.67 12.94 -0.33
CA LEU A 28 7.04 14.32 -0.03
C LEU A 28 8.54 14.59 -0.08
N SER A 29 9.32 13.67 -0.65
CA SER A 29 10.77 13.82 -0.78
C SER A 29 11.15 15.08 -1.57
N GLY A 30 12.17 15.80 -1.09
CA GLY A 30 12.67 17.03 -1.73
C GLY A 30 12.29 18.33 -1.04
N LEU A 31 11.24 18.34 -0.19
CA LEU A 31 10.88 19.53 0.56
C LEU A 31 12.02 20.00 1.49
N ASN A 32 12.15 21.31 1.66
CA ASN A 32 13.18 21.96 2.45
C ASN A 32 12.91 21.90 3.98
N SER A 33 12.51 20.72 4.47
CA SER A 33 12.25 20.46 5.88
C SER A 33 12.86 19.11 6.26
N THR A 34 13.51 19.02 7.43
CA THR A 34 14.03 17.75 7.95
C THR A 34 12.85 16.87 8.41
N PRO A 35 12.79 15.57 8.05
CA PRO A 35 13.80 14.74 7.36
C PRO A 35 13.67 14.65 5.83
N LEU A 36 12.72 15.34 5.21
CA LEU A 36 12.40 15.25 3.77
C LEU A 36 13.54 15.75 2.86
N ASN A 37 14.33 16.71 3.34
CA ASN A 37 15.53 17.22 2.66
C ASN A 37 16.67 16.20 2.60
N GLN A 38 16.56 15.04 3.23
CA GLN A 38 17.56 13.97 3.17
C GLN A 38 17.18 12.85 2.21
N ILE A 39 15.99 12.91 1.62
CA ILE A 39 15.41 11.83 0.83
C ILE A 39 15.49 12.22 -0.64
N TYR A 40 16.12 11.38 -1.43
CA TYR A 40 16.22 11.48 -2.88
C TYR A 40 16.23 10.05 -3.46
N PHE A 41 16.00 9.91 -4.77
CA PHE A 41 15.96 8.60 -5.43
C PHE A 41 17.28 8.29 -6.13
N LEU A 42 17.77 9.25 -6.89
CA LEU A 42 18.99 9.15 -7.66
C LEU A 42 19.78 10.44 -7.49
N GLN A 43 21.08 10.33 -7.32
CA GLN A 43 22.03 11.43 -7.43
C GLN A 43 22.97 11.13 -8.59
N ALA A 44 23.20 12.10 -9.47
CA ALA A 44 24.22 11.99 -10.51
C ALA A 44 24.99 13.31 -10.64
N ASP A 45 26.29 13.20 -10.87
CA ASP A 45 27.12 14.33 -11.26
C ASP A 45 26.74 14.74 -12.69
N THR A 46 26.56 16.04 -12.92
CA THR A 46 26.11 16.60 -14.20
C THR A 46 27.19 17.46 -14.86
N ASN A 47 28.45 17.33 -14.43
CA ASN A 47 29.61 18.06 -14.96
C ASN A 47 29.73 18.03 -16.50
N GLY A 48 29.30 16.94 -17.14
CA GLY A 48 29.36 16.79 -18.60
C GLY A 48 28.19 17.42 -19.36
N ILE A 49 27.12 17.82 -18.67
CA ILE A 49 25.90 18.38 -19.28
C ILE A 49 26.07 19.89 -19.40
N THR A 50 26.02 20.40 -20.64
CA THR A 50 26.17 21.82 -20.94
C THR A 50 24.95 22.37 -21.70
N ASN A 51 24.82 23.70 -21.72
CA ASN A 51 23.67 24.39 -22.32
C ASN A 51 22.32 24.01 -21.71
N GLY A 52 22.31 23.58 -20.44
CA GLY A 52 21.08 23.32 -19.70
C GLY A 52 20.39 24.62 -19.26
N ASN A 53 19.13 24.50 -18.90
CA ASN A 53 18.32 25.55 -18.29
C ASN A 53 18.69 25.78 -16.81
N ASP A 54 17.99 26.73 -16.16
CA ASP A 54 18.18 27.08 -14.74
C ASP A 54 17.89 25.93 -13.75
N GLN A 55 17.41 24.77 -14.22
CA GLN A 55 17.14 23.59 -13.41
C GLN A 55 18.33 22.63 -13.35
N LEU A 56 19.39 22.88 -14.12
CA LEU A 56 20.61 22.09 -14.09
C LEU A 56 21.34 22.31 -12.75
N ARG A 57 21.39 21.25 -11.94
CA ARG A 57 22.12 21.20 -10.66
C ARG A 57 23.27 20.22 -10.76
N ASN A 58 24.35 20.49 -10.04
CA ASN A 58 25.53 19.62 -10.03
C ASN A 58 26.09 19.47 -8.61
N PRO A 59 26.05 18.28 -8.02
CA PRO A 59 25.34 17.09 -8.48
C PRO A 59 23.82 17.27 -8.46
N ALA A 60 23.09 16.63 -9.37
CA ALA A 60 21.63 16.63 -9.41
C ALA A 60 21.05 15.47 -8.59
N ARG A 61 20.07 15.76 -7.74
CA ARG A 61 19.27 14.80 -6.99
C ARG A 61 17.82 14.87 -7.43
N TRP A 62 17.28 13.73 -7.86
CA TRP A 62 15.87 13.62 -8.25
C TRP A 62 15.02 13.18 -7.07
N THR A 63 13.95 13.94 -6.82
CA THR A 63 12.85 13.58 -5.91
C THR A 63 11.51 13.61 -6.66
N TYR A 64 10.39 13.35 -5.98
CA TYR A 64 9.07 13.38 -6.63
C TYR A 64 8.51 14.78 -6.82
N LEU A 65 9.11 15.75 -6.14
CA LEU A 65 8.64 17.12 -6.12
C LEU A 65 9.62 18.05 -6.86
N ASP A 66 10.92 17.84 -6.65
CA ASP A 66 11.94 18.81 -7.00
C ASP A 66 13.20 18.12 -7.56
N ILE A 67 14.01 18.86 -8.32
CA ILE A 67 15.41 18.51 -8.59
C ILE A 67 16.25 19.38 -7.68
N CYS A 68 17.11 18.77 -6.88
CA CYS A 68 17.92 19.48 -5.90
C CYS A 68 19.41 19.31 -6.18
N GLY A 69 20.19 20.32 -5.80
CA GLY A 69 21.63 20.18 -5.58
C GLY A 69 21.94 19.56 -4.22
N VAL A 70 23.23 19.59 -3.85
CA VAL A 70 23.73 19.11 -2.57
C VAL A 70 24.33 20.27 -1.79
N GLY A 71 23.78 20.54 -0.61
CA GLY A 71 24.25 21.60 0.29
C GLY A 71 25.48 21.20 1.10
N ALA A 72 26.05 22.15 1.83
CA ALA A 72 27.26 21.96 2.65
C ALA A 72 27.13 20.85 3.72
N ASN A 73 25.91 20.57 4.17
CA ASN A 73 25.57 19.51 5.12
C ASN A 73 25.28 18.14 4.45
N GLY A 74 25.46 18.03 3.13
CA GLY A 74 25.14 16.83 2.36
C GLY A 74 23.63 16.59 2.14
N HIS A 75 22.77 17.51 2.57
CA HIS A 75 21.31 17.45 2.35
C HIS A 75 20.93 18.08 1.01
N ASN A 76 19.71 17.84 0.58
CA ASN A 76 19.14 18.48 -0.59
C ASN A 76 19.09 19.99 -0.36
N ALA A 77 19.69 20.75 -1.27
CA ALA A 77 19.70 22.20 -1.25
C ALA A 77 19.58 22.72 -2.69
N ASP A 78 19.36 24.02 -2.88
CA ASP A 78 19.23 24.63 -4.22
C ASP A 78 18.22 23.89 -5.10
N CYS A 79 17.05 23.60 -4.53
CA CYS A 79 15.97 22.86 -5.20
C CYS A 79 15.24 23.74 -6.21
N THR A 80 14.86 23.14 -7.33
CA THR A 80 13.97 23.78 -8.31
C THR A 80 12.57 23.99 -7.74
N SER A 81 11.75 24.80 -8.42
CA SER A 81 10.33 24.96 -8.08
C SER A 81 9.60 23.61 -7.94
N THR A 82 8.88 23.46 -6.83
CA THR A 82 8.16 22.24 -6.46
C THR A 82 7.01 21.97 -7.40
N ARG A 83 6.99 20.77 -7.98
CA ARG A 83 5.94 20.30 -8.88
C ARG A 83 5.54 18.88 -8.55
N ALA A 84 4.23 18.64 -8.45
CA ALA A 84 3.73 17.29 -8.26
C ALA A 84 4.11 16.39 -9.45
N ALA A 85 4.50 15.15 -9.16
CA ALA A 85 4.85 14.13 -10.15
C ALA A 85 6.00 14.55 -11.09
N LEU A 86 7.08 15.09 -10.52
CA LEU A 86 8.27 15.39 -11.31
C LEU A 86 8.77 14.10 -12.01
N PRO A 87 8.77 14.06 -13.35
CA PRO A 87 9.26 12.91 -14.08
C PRO A 87 10.78 12.88 -14.04
N PHE A 88 11.33 11.67 -13.96
CA PHE A 88 12.74 11.45 -14.25
C PHE A 88 12.92 11.44 -15.76
N ASP A 89 13.37 12.55 -16.32
CA ASP A 89 13.67 12.69 -17.75
C ASP A 89 14.74 13.77 -17.88
N PRO A 90 16.05 13.40 -17.85
CA PRO A 90 17.14 14.37 -17.86
C PRO A 90 17.07 15.36 -19.02
N VAL A 91 16.61 14.94 -20.20
CA VAL A 91 16.50 15.82 -21.38
C VAL A 91 15.46 16.90 -21.16
N ARG A 92 14.26 16.52 -20.68
CA ARG A 92 13.19 17.50 -20.38
C ARG A 92 13.47 18.31 -19.12
N ASN A 93 14.13 17.70 -18.14
CA ASN A 93 14.47 18.35 -16.88
C ASN A 93 15.48 19.49 -17.10
N PHE A 94 16.54 19.23 -17.86
CA PHE A 94 17.60 20.20 -18.11
C PHE A 94 17.41 21.01 -19.40
N GLY A 95 16.47 20.64 -20.27
CA GLY A 95 16.21 21.38 -21.51
C GLY A 95 17.34 21.29 -22.55
N THR A 96 18.21 20.29 -22.43
CA THR A 96 19.36 20.07 -23.31
C THR A 96 19.53 18.58 -23.58
N THR A 97 20.09 18.25 -24.74
CA THR A 97 20.59 16.92 -25.09
C THR A 97 22.11 16.85 -25.02
N THR A 98 22.79 17.98 -24.85
CA THR A 98 24.25 18.07 -24.91
C THR A 98 24.86 17.49 -23.64
N GLY A 99 25.64 16.42 -23.76
CA GLY A 99 26.28 15.74 -22.63
C GLY A 99 25.34 14.88 -21.78
N VAL A 100 24.06 14.79 -22.16
CA VAL A 100 23.12 13.84 -21.55
C VAL A 100 23.36 12.45 -22.17
N PRO A 101 23.44 11.37 -21.38
CA PRO A 101 23.64 10.01 -21.92
C PRO A 101 22.61 9.64 -22.98
N ASP A 102 23.06 9.02 -24.08
CA ASP A 102 22.22 8.63 -25.22
C ASP A 102 21.02 7.76 -24.81
N ALA A 103 21.16 6.97 -23.75
CA ALA A 103 20.07 6.16 -23.20
C ALA A 103 18.86 7.02 -22.79
N PHE A 104 19.08 8.23 -22.27
CA PHE A 104 18.00 9.16 -21.90
C PHE A 104 17.48 9.95 -23.10
N VAL A 105 18.32 10.22 -24.10
CA VAL A 105 17.90 10.89 -25.34
C VAL A 105 17.00 9.97 -26.17
N ASN A 106 17.45 8.73 -26.39
CA ASN A 106 16.76 7.75 -27.22
C ASN A 106 15.51 7.16 -26.54
N HIS A 107 15.51 7.05 -25.21
CA HIS A 107 14.42 6.44 -24.45
C HIS A 107 13.80 7.41 -23.41
N SER A 108 13.76 8.71 -23.70
CA SER A 108 13.16 9.73 -22.81
C SER A 108 11.75 9.36 -22.35
N GLY A 109 10.91 8.89 -23.27
CA GLY A 109 9.54 8.44 -22.97
C GLY A 109 9.48 7.32 -21.93
N TYR A 110 10.41 6.35 -21.98
CA TYR A 110 10.44 5.25 -21.01
C TYR A 110 10.62 5.78 -19.58
N TYR A 111 11.62 6.64 -19.37
CA TYR A 111 11.93 7.21 -18.06
C TYR A 111 10.83 8.15 -17.57
N PHE A 112 10.26 8.95 -18.47
CA PHE A 112 9.14 9.83 -18.17
C PHE A 112 7.92 9.07 -17.65
N TYR A 113 7.52 7.98 -18.32
CA TYR A 113 6.34 7.23 -17.91
C TYR A 113 6.59 6.39 -16.67
N ILE A 114 7.69 5.64 -16.60
CA ILE A 114 7.95 4.72 -15.50
C ILE A 114 8.03 5.44 -14.14
N SER A 115 8.63 6.64 -14.09
CA SER A 115 8.77 7.40 -12.85
C SER A 115 7.44 8.00 -12.40
N ARG A 116 6.62 8.51 -13.35
CA ARG A 116 5.30 9.07 -13.06
C ARG A 116 4.30 7.99 -12.64
N PHE A 117 4.28 6.85 -13.32
CA PHE A 117 3.43 5.74 -12.93
C PHE A 117 3.82 5.22 -11.55
N ALA A 118 5.11 5.12 -11.23
CA ALA A 118 5.56 4.76 -9.88
C ALA A 118 4.95 5.70 -8.81
N TRP A 119 4.97 7.02 -9.04
CA TRP A 119 4.35 8.00 -8.15
C TRP A 119 2.83 7.80 -7.99
N VAL A 120 2.13 7.55 -9.09
CA VAL A 120 0.67 7.27 -9.07
C VAL A 120 0.37 6.01 -8.25
N PHE A 121 1.11 4.92 -8.44
CA PHE A 121 0.91 3.70 -7.66
C PHE A 121 1.19 3.92 -6.17
N TYR A 122 2.16 4.76 -5.82
CA TYR A 122 2.41 5.16 -4.43
C TYR A 122 1.23 5.92 -3.81
N LEU A 123 0.53 6.77 -4.57
CA LEU A 123 -0.67 7.46 -4.09
C LEU A 123 -1.86 6.49 -3.91
N ILE A 124 -2.05 5.58 -4.86
CA ILE A 124 -3.10 4.57 -4.78
C ILE A 124 -2.85 3.63 -3.58
N ALA A 125 -1.60 3.19 -3.39
CA ALA A 125 -1.21 2.39 -2.24
C ALA A 125 -1.46 3.14 -0.92
N LEU A 126 -1.08 4.41 -0.85
CA LEU A 126 -1.31 5.27 0.32
C LEU A 126 -2.81 5.40 0.63
N PHE A 127 -3.65 5.64 -0.39
CA PHE A 127 -5.09 5.74 -0.23
C PHE A 127 -5.67 4.48 0.42
N PHE A 128 -5.37 3.30 -0.13
CA PHE A 128 -5.85 2.05 0.44
C PHE A 128 -5.26 1.79 1.83
N ALA A 129 -3.99 2.11 2.07
CA ALA A 129 -3.38 1.96 3.40
C ALA A 129 -4.07 2.84 4.46
N VAL A 130 -4.39 4.09 4.13
CA VAL A 130 -5.10 5.02 5.04
C VAL A 130 -6.53 4.55 5.29
N VAL A 131 -7.26 4.15 4.25
CA VAL A 131 -8.61 3.58 4.41
C VAL A 131 -8.57 2.33 5.29
N ALA A 132 -7.61 1.44 5.06
CA ALA A 132 -7.42 0.25 5.88
C ALA A 132 -7.09 0.59 7.33
N PHE A 133 -6.27 1.61 7.56
CA PHE A 133 -5.91 2.08 8.90
C PHE A 133 -7.15 2.58 9.64
N LEU A 134 -7.94 3.46 9.03
CA LEU A 134 -9.19 3.95 9.63
C LEU A 134 -10.15 2.80 9.94
N LEU A 135 -10.37 1.89 8.98
CA LEU A 135 -11.21 0.72 9.18
C LEU A 135 -10.71 -0.18 10.32
N SER A 136 -9.39 -0.34 10.47
CA SER A 136 -8.80 -1.16 11.53
C SER A 136 -8.97 -0.54 12.92
N VAL A 137 -8.94 0.79 13.03
CA VAL A 137 -9.25 1.51 14.28
C VAL A 137 -10.72 1.33 14.65
N PHE A 138 -11.65 1.46 13.70
CA PHE A 138 -13.07 1.18 13.94
C PHE A 138 -13.36 -0.30 14.22
N ALA A 139 -12.57 -1.22 13.67
CA ALA A 139 -12.72 -2.66 13.89
C ALA A 139 -12.47 -3.08 15.35
N LEU A 140 -11.77 -2.26 16.15
CA LEU A 140 -11.67 -2.44 17.60
C LEU A 140 -13.04 -2.43 18.28
N PHE A 141 -14.02 -1.74 17.70
CA PHE A 141 -15.39 -1.63 18.20
C PHE A 141 -16.41 -2.48 17.42
N ALA A 142 -16.12 -2.85 16.17
CA ALA A 142 -17.06 -3.56 15.29
C ALA A 142 -16.44 -4.74 14.51
N ARG A 143 -17.00 -5.94 14.70
CA ARG A 143 -16.53 -7.22 14.11
C ARG A 143 -16.49 -7.25 12.56
N LEU A 144 -17.30 -6.44 11.90
CA LEU A 144 -17.38 -6.38 10.43
C LEU A 144 -16.15 -5.69 9.81
N GLY A 145 -15.45 -4.83 10.56
CA GLY A 145 -14.28 -4.08 10.08
C GLY A 145 -13.06 -4.95 9.77
N ALA A 146 -12.96 -6.15 10.36
CA ALA A 146 -11.79 -7.02 10.19
C ALA A 146 -11.65 -7.61 8.76
N TYR A 147 -12.75 -7.99 8.11
CA TYR A 147 -12.68 -8.53 6.75
C TYR A 147 -12.45 -7.45 5.71
N LEU A 148 -13.10 -6.29 5.89
CA LEU A 148 -12.96 -5.15 4.97
C LEU A 148 -11.57 -4.51 5.07
N SER A 149 -10.99 -4.44 6.27
CA SER A 149 -9.61 -3.99 6.46
C SER A 149 -8.62 -4.96 5.81
N GLY A 150 -8.78 -6.28 5.98
CA GLY A 150 -7.90 -7.27 5.34
C GLY A 150 -7.83 -7.16 3.81
N PHE A 151 -8.99 -7.01 3.14
CA PHE A 151 -9.04 -6.80 1.68
C PHE A 151 -8.40 -5.47 1.26
N THR A 152 -8.69 -4.40 1.99
CA THR A 152 -8.13 -3.07 1.71
C THR A 152 -6.60 -3.05 1.87
N VAL A 153 -6.06 -3.69 2.93
CA VAL A 153 -4.60 -3.82 3.09
C VAL A 153 -3.99 -4.65 1.95
N PHE A 154 -4.65 -5.72 1.51
CA PHE A 154 -4.16 -6.52 0.39
C PHE A 154 -4.03 -5.70 -0.90
N LEU A 155 -5.01 -4.84 -1.21
CA LEU A 155 -4.91 -3.90 -2.33
C LEU A 155 -3.75 -2.91 -2.15
N ALA A 156 -3.57 -2.37 -0.94
CA ALA A 156 -2.45 -1.49 -0.62
C ALA A 156 -1.09 -2.16 -0.87
N VAL A 157 -0.92 -3.42 -0.43
CA VAL A 157 0.30 -4.22 -0.64
C VAL A 157 0.59 -4.41 -2.12
N GLY A 158 -0.42 -4.79 -2.91
CA GLY A 158 -0.25 -5.00 -4.35
C GLY A 158 0.20 -3.73 -5.08
N MET A 159 -0.44 -2.59 -4.77
CA MET A 159 -0.09 -1.30 -5.37
C MET A 159 1.29 -0.81 -4.91
N GLN A 160 1.62 -1.01 -3.62
CA GLN A 160 2.93 -0.67 -3.07
C GLN A 160 4.06 -1.50 -3.71
N ALA A 161 3.81 -2.79 -3.96
CA ALA A 161 4.77 -3.67 -4.62
C ALA A 161 5.08 -3.18 -6.04
N ILE A 162 4.04 -2.83 -6.81
CA ILE A 162 4.19 -2.28 -8.15
C ILE A 162 4.97 -0.96 -8.10
N ALA A 163 4.61 -0.05 -7.19
CA ALA A 163 5.29 1.23 -7.02
C ALA A 163 6.78 1.07 -6.69
N ALA A 164 7.11 0.19 -5.72
CA ALA A 164 8.49 -0.10 -5.31
C ALA A 164 9.30 -0.76 -6.43
N ALA A 165 8.70 -1.68 -7.18
CA ALA A 165 9.34 -2.32 -8.33
C ALA A 165 9.62 -1.33 -9.47
N LEU A 166 8.65 -0.49 -9.84
CA LEU A 166 8.83 0.55 -10.86
C LEU A 166 9.89 1.56 -10.42
N MET A 167 9.86 1.99 -9.16
CA MET A 167 10.87 2.88 -8.60
C MET A 167 12.27 2.28 -8.71
N THR A 168 12.42 1.03 -8.28
CA THR A 168 13.68 0.30 -8.36
C THR A 168 14.18 0.21 -9.80
N ALA A 169 13.30 -0.12 -10.75
CA ALA A 169 13.65 -0.29 -12.15
C ALA A 169 14.21 1.00 -12.77
N TRP A 170 13.56 2.14 -12.57
CA TRP A 170 14.03 3.39 -13.20
C TRP A 170 15.24 3.97 -12.49
N VAL A 171 15.34 3.84 -11.17
CA VAL A 171 16.49 4.35 -10.39
C VAL A 171 17.76 3.57 -10.71
N ILE A 172 17.69 2.24 -10.76
CA ILE A 172 18.86 1.41 -11.07
C ILE A 172 19.30 1.62 -12.51
N LYS A 173 18.36 1.56 -13.48
CA LYS A 173 18.70 1.82 -14.89
C LYS A 173 19.24 3.23 -15.11
N GLY A 174 18.64 4.22 -14.46
CA GLY A 174 19.10 5.61 -14.51
C GLY A 174 20.54 5.74 -14.01
N ARG A 175 20.83 5.18 -12.82
CA ARG A 175 22.19 5.15 -12.27
C ARG A 175 23.19 4.49 -13.21
N ASP A 176 22.85 3.32 -13.73
CA ASP A 176 23.78 2.54 -14.53
C ASP A 176 24.08 3.25 -15.86
N ASN A 177 23.10 3.94 -16.46
CA ASN A 177 23.32 4.76 -17.65
C ASN A 177 24.16 6.02 -17.39
N PHE A 178 24.01 6.66 -16.24
CA PHE A 178 24.91 7.75 -15.86
C PHE A 178 26.35 7.24 -15.66
N ARG A 179 26.52 6.10 -14.99
CA ARG A 179 27.83 5.47 -14.76
C ARG A 179 28.49 5.00 -16.05
N SER A 180 27.74 4.43 -16.99
CA SER A 180 28.28 4.00 -18.27
C SER A 180 28.75 5.16 -19.13
N ALA A 181 28.20 6.36 -18.91
CA ALA A 181 28.64 7.61 -19.54
C ALA A 181 29.80 8.30 -18.80
N GLY A 182 30.42 7.64 -17.82
CA GLY A 182 31.55 8.18 -17.06
C GLY A 182 31.18 9.17 -15.96
N MET A 183 29.89 9.35 -15.67
CA MET A 183 29.43 10.22 -14.58
C MET A 183 29.23 9.43 -13.29
N ASN A 184 29.63 10.02 -12.16
CA ASN A 184 29.38 9.39 -10.87
C ASN A 184 27.89 9.48 -10.52
N ALA A 185 27.25 8.35 -10.26
CA ALA A 185 25.86 8.29 -9.84
C ALA A 185 25.67 7.35 -8.66
N SER A 186 24.82 7.76 -7.71
CA SER A 186 24.50 7.01 -6.50
C SER A 186 22.99 6.96 -6.25
N ILE A 187 22.53 5.89 -5.61
CA ILE A 187 21.12 5.71 -5.26
C ILE A 187 20.86 6.35 -3.90
N GLY A 188 19.72 7.00 -3.74
CA GLY A 188 19.25 7.43 -2.43
C GLY A 188 18.76 6.25 -1.60
N VAL A 189 19.65 5.73 -0.77
CA VAL A 189 19.41 4.54 0.07
C VAL A 189 18.17 4.72 0.94
N LYS A 190 17.94 5.92 1.50
CA LYS A 190 16.79 6.22 2.36
C LYS A 190 15.46 6.01 1.64
N ALA A 191 15.32 6.54 0.43
CA ALA A 191 14.08 6.39 -0.32
C ALA A 191 13.82 4.93 -0.68
N MET A 192 14.85 4.22 -1.16
CA MET A 192 14.72 2.79 -1.50
C MET A 192 14.36 1.95 -0.27
N ALA A 193 15.02 2.20 0.86
CA ALA A 193 14.75 1.52 2.11
C ALA A 193 13.32 1.80 2.60
N PHE A 194 12.87 3.05 2.55
CA PHE A 194 11.50 3.42 2.96
C PHE A 194 10.45 2.78 2.06
N SER A 195 10.64 2.77 0.74
CA SER A 195 9.71 2.15 -0.20
C SER A 195 9.50 0.65 0.06
N TRP A 196 10.59 -0.11 0.23
CA TRP A 196 10.51 -1.54 0.51
C TRP A 196 10.12 -1.85 1.96
N SER A 197 10.48 -0.98 2.92
CA SER A 197 10.03 -1.11 4.31
C SER A 197 8.53 -0.87 4.45
N SER A 198 7.96 0.10 3.72
CA SER A 198 6.51 0.31 3.63
C SER A 198 5.82 -0.93 3.07
N PHE A 199 6.37 -1.53 2.00
CA PHE A 199 5.86 -2.79 1.46
C PHE A 199 5.87 -3.90 2.51
N ALA A 200 7.00 -4.12 3.18
CA ALA A 200 7.13 -5.14 4.21
C ALA A 200 6.16 -4.92 5.37
N ALA A 201 6.01 -3.67 5.81
CA ALA A 201 5.08 -3.30 6.87
C ALA A 201 3.61 -3.58 6.49
N PHE A 202 3.20 -3.18 5.28
CA PHE A 202 1.85 -3.47 4.77
C PHE A 202 1.62 -4.97 4.59
N PHE A 203 2.62 -5.70 4.09
CA PHE A 203 2.54 -7.14 3.89
C PHE A 203 2.39 -7.87 5.24
N LEU A 204 3.24 -7.55 6.21
CA LEU A 204 3.16 -8.10 7.56
C LEU A 204 1.82 -7.76 8.24
N ALA A 205 1.36 -6.51 8.12
CA ALA A 205 0.05 -6.12 8.61
C ALA A 205 -1.08 -6.95 7.97
N SER A 206 -1.02 -7.19 6.66
CA SER A 206 -1.98 -8.04 5.94
C SER A 206 -2.02 -9.45 6.51
N VAL A 207 -0.85 -10.08 6.69
CA VAL A 207 -0.72 -11.43 7.26
C VAL A 207 -1.29 -11.46 8.68
N LEU A 208 -0.95 -10.49 9.53
CA LEU A 208 -1.44 -10.42 10.90
C LEU A 208 -2.95 -10.24 10.98
N PHE A 209 -3.56 -9.43 10.11
CA PHE A 209 -5.02 -9.31 10.02
C PHE A 209 -5.68 -10.62 9.58
N CYS A 210 -5.12 -11.33 8.60
CA CYS A 210 -5.61 -12.65 8.19
C CYS A 210 -5.51 -13.69 9.33
N LEU A 211 -4.38 -13.72 10.05
CA LEU A 211 -4.17 -14.60 11.19
C LEU A 211 -5.13 -14.28 12.34
N GLY A 212 -5.31 -13.00 12.68
CA GLY A 212 -6.25 -12.56 13.72
C GLY A 212 -7.70 -12.96 13.44
N GLY A 213 -8.12 -12.94 12.16
CA GLY A 213 -9.44 -13.42 11.73
C GLY A 213 -9.59 -14.96 11.78
N SER A 214 -8.53 -15.70 11.45
CA SER A 214 -8.56 -17.18 11.39
C SER A 214 -8.48 -17.84 12.78
N VAL A 215 -7.71 -17.28 13.71
CA VAL A 215 -7.63 -17.72 15.12
C VAL A 215 -9.00 -17.60 15.81
N GLY A 216 -9.93 -16.84 15.21
CA GLY A 216 -11.39 -16.78 15.38
C GLY A 216 -12.14 -18.11 15.46
N LYS A 217 -11.80 -19.01 14.53
CA LYS A 217 -12.53 -20.26 14.28
C LYS A 217 -11.99 -21.38 15.15
N THR A 218 -12.22 -21.29 16.46
CA THR A 218 -12.20 -22.53 17.24
C THR A 218 -13.36 -23.38 16.74
N LYS A 219 -13.03 -24.56 16.23
CA LYS A 219 -13.96 -25.59 15.77
C LYS A 219 -14.98 -25.87 16.88
N ASP A 220 -16.21 -25.40 16.72
CA ASP A 220 -17.33 -26.18 17.20
C ASP A 220 -17.44 -27.37 16.24
N THR A 221 -16.85 -28.48 16.63
CA THR A 221 -17.19 -29.81 16.13
C THR A 221 -18.63 -30.12 16.52
N GLY A 222 -19.58 -29.47 15.85
CA GLY A 222 -21.00 -29.74 15.89
C GLY A 222 -21.46 -30.01 14.46
N LYS A 223 -21.56 -31.29 14.10
CA LYS A 223 -22.10 -31.82 12.84
C LYS A 223 -23.23 -30.94 12.28
N LYS A 224 -23.13 -30.54 11.01
CA LYS A 224 -24.26 -30.60 10.04
C LYS A 224 -23.74 -30.51 8.61
N SER A 225 -23.97 -31.60 7.88
CA SER A 225 -23.64 -31.83 6.48
C SER A 225 -24.27 -30.80 5.55
N TYR A 226 -23.46 -30.28 4.60
CA TYR A 226 -23.87 -29.29 3.59
C TYR A 226 -24.53 -29.92 2.34
N PHE A 227 -24.86 -31.22 2.36
CA PHE A 227 -25.71 -31.87 1.37
C PHE A 227 -27.12 -32.05 1.94
N GLY A 228 -27.90 -30.97 1.94
CA GLY A 228 -29.27 -30.93 2.44
C GLY A 228 -30.13 -30.05 1.55
N ARG A 229 -30.66 -30.68 0.50
CA ARG A 229 -31.68 -30.22 -0.44
C ARG A 229 -32.68 -29.24 0.21
N LYS A 230 -32.81 -28.03 -0.36
CA LYS A 230 -33.88 -27.07 -0.04
C LYS A 230 -35.25 -27.75 -0.30
N GLY A 231 -35.87 -28.27 0.75
CA GLY A 231 -37.28 -28.65 0.76
C GLY A 231 -38.14 -27.39 0.92
N SER A 232 -38.89 -27.06 -0.12
CA SER A 232 -39.85 -25.96 -0.16
C SER A 232 -40.85 -26.03 1.01
N LYS A 233 -40.92 -24.98 1.84
CA LYS A 233 -42.12 -24.74 2.66
C LYS A 233 -43.21 -24.21 1.73
N ARG A 234 -43.97 -25.15 1.12
CA ARG A 234 -45.18 -24.87 0.36
C ARG A 234 -46.32 -24.67 1.34
N SER A 235 -47.00 -23.55 1.18
CA SER A 235 -48.19 -23.09 1.87
C SER A 235 -49.31 -24.12 1.98
N THR A 236 -49.97 -24.21 3.12
CA THR A 236 -51.44 -24.30 3.12
C THR A 236 -51.99 -23.55 4.33
N ARG A 237 -52.96 -22.71 4.00
CA ARG A 237 -53.64 -21.70 4.78
C ARG A 237 -55.00 -22.30 5.18
N GLU A 238 -55.52 -21.84 6.32
CA GLU A 238 -56.95 -21.78 6.68
C GLU A 238 -57.63 -22.90 7.49
N ARG A 239 -58.27 -22.42 8.57
CA ARG A 239 -59.68 -22.62 8.99
C ARG A 239 -60.07 -23.72 9.99
N GLY A 240 -60.77 -23.27 11.04
CA GLY A 240 -61.87 -23.95 11.74
C GLY A 240 -61.44 -24.89 12.87
N SER A 241 -61.63 -24.60 14.16
CA SER A 241 -62.87 -24.47 14.95
C SER A 241 -63.48 -25.79 15.43
N PHE A 242 -63.55 -25.91 16.77
CA PHE A 242 -64.50 -26.69 17.59
C PHE A 242 -64.38 -28.22 17.74
N ILE A 243 -64.63 -28.65 19.01
CA ILE A 243 -65.19 -29.94 19.48
C ILE A 243 -64.16 -31.11 19.53
N ASP A 244 -63.92 -31.84 20.62
CA ASP A 244 -64.70 -32.13 21.83
C ASP A 244 -63.79 -32.45 23.03
N SER A 245 -64.16 -31.95 24.20
CA SER A 245 -63.78 -32.53 25.49
C SER A 245 -64.85 -33.54 25.92
N ASN A 246 -64.44 -34.59 26.62
CA ASN A 246 -65.27 -35.60 27.30
C ASN A 246 -65.74 -36.79 26.45
N SER A 247 -65.05 -37.93 26.59
CA SER A 247 -65.69 -39.24 26.70
C SER A 247 -64.68 -40.34 27.09
N ASP A 248 -63.97 -40.16 28.20
CA ASP A 248 -63.38 -41.30 28.92
C ASP A 248 -64.48 -41.97 29.77
N ALA A 249 -65.38 -42.68 29.08
CA ALA A 249 -66.33 -43.60 29.67
C ALA A 249 -65.98 -45.02 29.17
N ARG A 250 -65.10 -45.69 29.91
CA ARG A 250 -64.89 -47.14 29.80
C ARG A 250 -64.48 -47.73 31.14
N VAL A 251 -65.41 -47.70 32.08
CA VAL A 251 -65.43 -48.65 33.21
C VAL A 251 -66.31 -49.81 32.76
N LYS A 252 -65.69 -50.97 32.57
CA LYS A 252 -66.39 -52.25 32.51
C LYS A 252 -65.99 -53.04 33.75
N ASP A 253 -67.03 -53.30 34.53
CA ASP A 253 -67.36 -54.54 35.23
C ASP A 253 -66.31 -55.15 36.16
N GLU A 254 -66.57 -55.04 37.47
CA GLU A 254 -66.67 -56.17 38.38
C GLU A 254 -67.34 -55.72 39.69
N TYR A 255 -68.57 -56.16 39.92
CA TYR A 255 -69.19 -56.26 41.25
C TYR A 255 -70.02 -57.53 41.29
N GLU A 256 -69.80 -58.32 42.34
CA GLU A 256 -70.86 -59.08 43.02
C GLU A 256 -71.96 -58.15 43.54
#